data_AF-D7DZI8-F1
#
_entry.id   AF-D7DZI8-F1
#
_cell.length_a   1.000
_cell.length_b   1.000
_cell.length_c   1.000
_cell.angle_alpha   90.00
_cell.angle_beta   90.00
_cell.angle_gamma   90.00
#
_symmetry.space_group_name_H-M   'P 1'
#
loop_
_entity.id
_entity.type
_entity.pdbx_description
1 polymer ?
#
loop_
_entity_poly.entity_id
_entity_poly.type
_entity_poly.pdbx_seq_one_letter_code
_entity_poly.pdbx_strand_id
1 'polypeptide(L)'
;MKSQIISTAAFLLTISLPVTAQATNDDQIRQLLATKKCQNCQLINAGLALADLSGADLRGANLEGANLSRANLTGADLRSANLAGASLFGVNLSRAKLNEANLTGADLRNTYLMNIELTNANLNGANFQGAVGIPLQIAKPEEFYAWGVAAADKGNLKPAIDYFSQALALKPDYAGAYLSRGVASYQNLDRKNALEDAQMAAKLFEEQKNAEGVKTALAFILELKTPYGEKVTTGKPSFMDFVGSLGSILLQFLPF
;
A
#
# COMPACT_ATOMS: atom_id res chain seq x y z
N MET A 1 80.73 36.06 -1.19
CA MET A 1 79.30 36.06 -1.58
C MET A 1 78.71 34.73 -1.12
N LYS A 2 77.82 34.74 -0.12
CA LYS A 2 77.17 33.54 0.44
C LYS A 2 75.92 33.23 -0.39
N SER A 3 75.75 31.97 -0.77
CA SER A 3 74.51 31.44 -1.36
C SER A 3 74.21 30.13 -0.64
N GLN A 4 73.04 29.98 0.00
CA GLN A 4 72.39 28.68 0.21
C GLN A 4 70.86 28.83 0.34
N ILE A 5 70.18 28.40 -0.74
CA ILE A 5 69.09 27.41 -0.82
C ILE A 5 67.86 27.63 0.09
N ILE A 6 66.77 28.10 -0.53
CA ILE A 6 65.41 28.09 0.01
C ILE A 6 64.83 26.69 -0.24
N SER A 7 64.53 25.97 0.85
CA SER A 7 63.85 24.67 0.79
C SER A 7 62.33 24.91 0.72
N THR A 8 61.71 24.56 -0.41
CA THR A 8 60.26 24.55 -0.57
C THR A 8 59.71 23.19 -0.13
N ALA A 9 59.02 23.16 1.01
CA ALA A 9 58.26 21.99 1.45
C ALA A 9 56.92 21.95 0.71
N ALA A 10 56.73 20.96 -0.17
CA ALA A 10 55.45 20.68 -0.80
C ALA A 10 54.57 19.86 0.18
N PHE A 11 53.50 20.48 0.69
CA PHE A 11 52.46 19.79 1.44
C PHE A 11 51.56 19.03 0.45
N LEU A 12 51.71 17.71 0.39
CA LEU A 12 50.78 16.82 -0.31
C LEU A 12 49.52 16.63 0.55
N LEU A 13 48.45 17.34 0.21
CA LEU A 13 47.11 17.09 0.73
C LEU A 13 46.57 15.80 0.10
N THR A 14 46.57 14.70 0.86
CA THR A 14 45.86 13.48 0.48
C THR A 14 44.37 13.71 0.67
N ILE A 15 43.65 13.95 -0.43
CA ILE A 15 42.18 13.95 -0.45
C ILE A 15 41.73 12.49 -0.33
N SER A 16 41.23 12.10 0.84
CA SER A 16 40.54 10.82 1.03
C SER A 16 39.13 10.92 0.44
N LEU A 17 38.94 10.34 -0.75
CA LEU A 17 37.61 10.18 -1.35
C LEU A 17 36.79 9.11 -0.58
N PRO A 18 35.44 9.16 -0.60
CA PRO A 18 34.54 8.30 0.19
C PRO A 18 34.42 6.85 -0.33
N VAL A 19 35.51 6.27 -0.82
CA VAL A 19 35.53 4.92 -1.43
C VAL A 19 35.12 3.82 -0.44
N THR A 20 35.28 4.05 0.86
CA THR A 20 34.99 3.07 1.92
C THR A 20 33.51 2.73 2.05
N ALA A 21 32.60 3.72 1.97
CA ALA A 21 31.18 3.51 2.23
C ALA A 21 30.49 2.69 1.12
N GLN A 22 30.85 2.93 -0.14
CA GLN A 22 30.30 2.20 -1.29
C GLN A 22 30.78 0.74 -1.28
N ALA A 23 32.07 0.50 -1.02
CA ALA A 23 32.64 -0.85 -0.98
C ALA A 23 32.05 -1.70 0.16
N THR A 24 31.81 -1.10 1.34
CA THR A 24 31.16 -1.82 2.45
C THR A 24 29.73 -2.23 2.15
N ASN A 25 29.00 -1.43 1.36
CA ASN A 25 27.63 -1.74 0.96
C ASN A 25 27.61 -2.97 0.04
N ASP A 26 28.52 -3.06 -0.93
CA ASP A 26 28.60 -4.18 -1.86
C ASP A 26 28.88 -5.53 -1.15
N ASP A 27 29.80 -5.54 -0.18
CA ASP A 27 30.09 -6.75 0.60
C ASP A 27 28.91 -7.18 1.47
N GLN A 28 28.20 -6.22 2.08
CA GLN A 28 27.00 -6.49 2.87
C GLN A 28 25.83 -6.97 2.00
N ILE A 29 25.66 -6.42 0.80
CA ILE A 29 24.69 -6.92 -0.19
C ILE A 29 25.02 -8.37 -0.55
N ARG A 30 26.29 -8.69 -0.88
CA ARG A 30 26.72 -10.06 -1.18
C ARG A 30 26.44 -11.01 -0.02
N GLN A 31 26.77 -10.59 1.20
CA GLN A 31 26.48 -11.35 2.42
C GLN A 31 24.97 -11.60 2.57
N LEU A 32 24.14 -10.57 2.45
CA LEU A 32 22.69 -10.67 2.56
C LEU A 32 22.13 -11.64 1.52
N LEU A 33 22.51 -11.49 0.25
CA LEU A 33 21.98 -12.32 -0.83
C LEU A 33 22.39 -13.78 -0.68
N ALA A 34 23.62 -14.05 -0.25
CA ALA A 34 24.15 -15.41 -0.06
C ALA A 34 23.61 -16.10 1.19
N THR A 35 23.48 -15.36 2.30
CA THR A 35 23.26 -15.97 3.63
C THR A 35 21.89 -15.67 4.23
N LYS A 36 21.16 -14.69 3.69
CA LYS A 36 19.94 -14.11 4.27
C LYS A 36 20.14 -13.54 5.68
N LYS A 37 21.38 -13.22 6.08
CA LYS A 37 21.71 -12.67 7.40
C LYS A 37 22.46 -11.34 7.25
N CYS A 38 21.84 -10.25 7.67
CA CYS A 38 22.45 -8.92 7.63
C CYS A 38 21.88 -8.00 8.73
N GLN A 39 22.05 -8.41 9.99
CA GLN A 39 21.65 -7.61 11.15
C GLN A 39 22.50 -6.33 11.20
N ASN A 40 21.87 -5.18 11.44
CA ASN A 40 22.52 -3.87 11.53
C ASN A 40 23.36 -3.45 10.30
N CYS A 41 23.18 -4.10 9.15
CA CYS A 41 23.89 -3.75 7.93
C CYS A 41 23.53 -2.35 7.44
N GLN A 42 24.48 -1.71 6.74
CA GLN A 42 24.33 -0.41 6.11
C GLN A 42 24.06 -0.61 4.61
N LEU A 43 22.78 -0.72 4.29
CA LEU A 43 22.25 -1.01 2.95
C LEU A 43 21.53 0.23 2.37
N ILE A 44 22.00 1.42 2.72
CA ILE A 44 21.45 2.70 2.26
C ILE A 44 21.52 2.72 0.73
N ASN A 45 20.42 3.06 0.06
CA ASN A 45 20.29 3.06 -1.40
C ASN A 45 20.66 1.74 -2.09
N ALA A 46 20.66 0.61 -1.37
CA ALA A 46 21.00 -0.68 -1.95
C ALA A 46 20.03 -1.07 -3.08
N GLY A 47 20.57 -1.61 -4.18
CA GLY A 47 19.80 -2.17 -5.29
C GLY A 47 19.44 -3.63 -5.01
N LEU A 48 18.25 -3.87 -4.46
CA LEU A 48 17.75 -5.18 -4.06
C LEU A 48 16.45 -5.57 -4.78
N ALA A 49 16.16 -4.91 -5.91
CA ALA A 49 14.96 -5.20 -6.70
C ALA A 49 14.96 -6.66 -7.16
N LEU A 50 13.78 -7.30 -7.11
CA LEU A 50 13.56 -8.71 -7.45
C LEU A 50 14.35 -9.73 -6.59
N ALA A 51 15.07 -9.29 -5.56
CA ALA A 51 15.83 -10.19 -4.71
C ALA A 51 14.91 -11.15 -3.96
N ASP A 52 15.29 -12.41 -3.86
CA ASP A 52 14.71 -13.32 -2.87
C ASP A 52 15.38 -13.05 -1.52
N LEU A 53 14.63 -12.49 -0.59
CA LEU A 53 15.03 -12.20 0.79
C LEU A 53 14.05 -12.86 1.77
N SER A 54 13.38 -13.93 1.34
CA SER A 54 12.44 -14.65 2.20
C SER A 54 13.15 -15.21 3.43
N GLY A 55 12.53 -15.01 4.60
CA GLY A 55 13.08 -15.39 5.89
C GLY A 55 14.38 -14.68 6.28
N ALA A 56 14.78 -13.60 5.58
CA ALA A 56 16.02 -12.91 5.89
C ALA A 56 15.99 -12.22 7.26
N ASP A 57 17.11 -12.27 7.97
CA ASP A 57 17.33 -11.57 9.22
C ASP A 57 17.99 -10.22 8.94
N LEU A 58 17.17 -9.17 8.92
CA LEU A 58 17.50 -7.79 8.62
C LEU A 58 17.23 -6.88 9.84
N ARG A 59 17.25 -7.45 11.05
CA ARG A 59 16.99 -6.70 12.29
C ARG A 59 17.97 -5.54 12.43
N GLY A 60 17.43 -4.34 12.66
CA GLY A 60 18.21 -3.11 12.79
C GLY A 60 18.94 -2.66 11.52
N ALA A 61 18.74 -3.30 10.37
CA ALA A 61 19.40 -2.92 9.14
C ALA A 61 18.95 -1.52 8.68
N ASN A 62 19.89 -0.74 8.14
CA ASN A 62 19.60 0.54 7.52
C ASN A 62 19.41 0.37 6.01
N LEU A 63 18.16 0.36 5.57
CA LEU A 63 17.68 0.23 4.19
C LEU A 63 17.09 1.55 3.67
N GLU A 64 17.50 2.69 4.24
CA GLU A 64 17.05 4.01 3.81
C GLU A 64 17.27 4.20 2.31
N GLY A 65 16.21 4.58 1.59
CA GLY A 65 16.25 4.77 0.13
C GLY A 65 16.55 3.51 -0.69
N ALA A 66 16.62 2.33 -0.08
CA ALA A 66 16.90 1.10 -0.82
C ALA A 66 15.79 0.81 -1.83
N ASN A 67 16.18 0.28 -2.99
CA ASN A 67 15.24 -0.21 -3.98
C ASN A 67 15.01 -1.71 -3.77
N LEU A 68 13.89 -2.05 -3.15
CA LEU A 68 13.44 -3.42 -2.90
C LEU A 68 12.30 -3.83 -3.85
N SER A 69 12.02 -3.06 -4.90
CA SER A 69 10.88 -3.28 -5.79
C SER A 69 10.75 -4.75 -6.22
N ARG A 70 9.57 -5.33 -6.00
CA ARG A 70 9.22 -6.72 -6.34
C ARG A 70 10.11 -7.80 -5.68
N ALA A 71 10.86 -7.46 -4.64
CA ALA A 71 11.56 -8.44 -3.83
C ALA A 71 10.58 -9.36 -3.09
N ASN A 72 11.05 -10.55 -2.74
CA ASN A 72 10.34 -11.46 -1.84
C ASN A 72 10.90 -11.31 -0.43
N LEU A 73 10.14 -10.72 0.49
CA LEU A 73 10.48 -10.57 1.92
C LEU A 73 9.54 -11.40 2.80
N THR A 74 8.93 -12.46 2.24
CA THR A 74 8.01 -13.32 2.98
C THR A 74 8.69 -13.86 4.24
N GLY A 75 8.12 -13.62 5.41
CA GLY A 75 8.65 -14.10 6.68
C GLY A 75 9.97 -13.45 7.14
N ALA A 76 10.45 -12.40 6.47
CA ALA A 76 11.68 -11.71 6.88
C ALA A 76 11.52 -11.01 8.24
N ASP A 77 12.61 -10.95 9.00
CA ASP A 77 12.69 -10.24 10.28
C ASP A 77 13.36 -8.89 10.07
N LEU A 78 12.55 -7.84 10.02
CA LEU A 78 12.91 -6.43 9.78
C LEU A 78 12.68 -5.59 11.04
N ARG A 79 12.62 -6.21 12.24
CA ARG A 79 12.40 -5.47 13.49
C ARG A 79 13.45 -4.39 13.69
N SER A 80 12.99 -3.19 14.04
CA SER A 80 13.81 -1.99 14.21
C SER A 80 14.62 -1.56 12.97
N ALA A 81 14.31 -2.07 11.77
CA ALA A 81 14.99 -1.65 10.55
C ALA A 81 14.58 -0.23 10.11
N ASN A 82 15.50 0.50 9.48
CA ASN A 82 15.19 1.78 8.86
C ASN A 82 14.91 1.59 7.36
N LEU A 83 13.66 1.75 6.93
CA LEU A 83 13.16 1.66 5.56
C LEU A 83 12.65 3.02 5.06
N ALA A 84 13.08 4.12 5.68
CA ALA A 84 12.64 5.46 5.28
C ALA A 84 12.90 5.72 3.80
N GLY A 85 11.88 6.17 3.08
CA GLY A 85 11.95 6.44 1.64
C GLY A 85 12.27 5.23 0.75
N ALA A 86 12.28 4.00 1.28
CA ALA A 86 12.58 2.81 0.49
C ALA A 86 11.47 2.55 -0.55
N SER A 87 11.88 2.03 -1.72
CA SER A 87 10.94 1.57 -2.75
C SER A 87 10.57 0.12 -2.50
N LEU A 88 9.37 -0.12 -1.99
CA LEU A 88 8.80 -1.45 -1.69
C LEU A 88 7.69 -1.82 -2.69
N PHE A 89 7.67 -1.20 -3.87
CA PHE A 89 6.63 -1.44 -4.87
C PHE A 89 6.51 -2.92 -5.22
N GLY A 90 5.33 -3.51 -5.06
CA GLY A 90 5.07 -4.90 -5.45
C GLY A 90 5.77 -5.96 -4.59
N VAL A 91 6.33 -5.59 -3.43
CA VAL A 91 7.03 -6.52 -2.54
C VAL A 91 6.06 -7.46 -1.85
N ASN A 92 6.47 -8.73 -1.70
CA ASN A 92 5.77 -9.65 -0.82
C ASN A 92 6.35 -9.57 0.60
N LEU A 93 5.61 -8.94 1.53
CA LEU A 93 5.92 -8.81 2.95
C LEU A 93 5.05 -9.74 3.82
N SER A 94 4.39 -10.73 3.22
CA SER A 94 3.50 -11.62 3.96
C SER A 94 4.27 -12.30 5.09
N ARG A 95 3.74 -12.29 6.32
CA ARG A 95 4.36 -12.83 7.53
C ARG A 95 5.68 -12.16 7.95
N ALA A 96 6.06 -11.03 7.35
CA ALA A 96 7.25 -10.29 7.77
C ALA A 96 7.03 -9.61 9.13
N LYS A 97 8.12 -9.41 9.87
CA LYS A 97 8.12 -8.73 11.18
C LYS A 97 8.75 -7.36 11.06
N LEU A 98 7.96 -6.30 11.19
CA LEU A 98 8.39 -4.90 11.10
C LEU A 98 8.12 -4.13 12.40
N ASN A 99 8.05 -4.83 13.54
CA ASN A 99 7.86 -4.15 14.82
C ASN A 99 8.98 -3.11 15.01
N GLU A 100 8.60 -1.89 15.40
CA GLU A 100 9.50 -0.75 15.59
C GLU A 100 10.27 -0.30 14.33
N ALA A 101 9.93 -0.80 13.13
CA ALA A 101 10.58 -0.37 11.90
C ALA A 101 10.14 1.04 11.49
N ASN A 102 11.05 1.78 10.85
CA ASN A 102 10.75 3.10 10.28
C ASN A 102 10.44 2.97 8.78
N LEU A 103 9.18 3.12 8.38
CA LEU A 103 8.75 3.14 6.98
C LEU A 103 8.28 4.54 6.53
N THR A 104 8.77 5.59 7.18
CA THR A 104 8.39 6.97 6.83
C THR A 104 8.62 7.22 5.34
N GLY A 105 7.58 7.63 4.61
CA GLY A 105 7.64 7.93 3.18
C GLY A 105 7.93 6.73 2.28
N ALA A 106 7.85 5.48 2.78
CA ALA A 106 8.11 4.30 1.96
C ALA A 106 7.01 4.06 0.91
N ASP A 107 7.40 3.59 -0.26
CA ASP A 107 6.46 3.22 -1.34
C ASP A 107 6.01 1.76 -1.19
N LEU A 108 4.89 1.55 -0.49
CA LEU A 108 4.28 0.23 -0.26
C LEU A 108 3.19 -0.13 -1.29
N ARG A 109 3.16 0.55 -2.45
CA ARG A 109 2.12 0.29 -3.47
C ARG A 109 2.20 -1.15 -3.98
N ASN A 110 1.03 -1.76 -4.18
CA ASN A 110 0.90 -3.14 -4.66
C ASN A 110 1.63 -4.21 -3.82
N THR A 111 1.91 -3.92 -2.54
CA THR A 111 2.55 -4.91 -1.64
C THR A 111 1.57 -5.98 -1.16
N TYR A 112 2.11 -7.11 -0.71
CA TYR A 112 1.34 -8.15 -0.02
C TYR A 112 1.69 -8.15 1.46
N LEU A 113 0.72 -7.83 2.32
CA LEU A 113 0.92 -7.56 3.76
C LEU A 113 0.22 -8.60 4.66
N MET A 114 -0.20 -9.74 4.09
CA MET A 114 -0.94 -10.77 4.83
C MET A 114 -0.16 -11.24 6.06
N ASN A 115 -0.78 -11.14 7.25
CA ASN A 115 -0.19 -11.53 8.53
C ASN A 115 1.13 -10.81 8.88
N ILE A 116 1.30 -9.56 8.45
CA ILE A 116 2.45 -8.73 8.80
C ILE A 116 2.38 -8.26 10.26
N GLU A 117 3.52 -8.17 10.93
CA GLU A 117 3.61 -7.58 12.28
C GLU A 117 4.14 -6.14 12.18
N LEU A 118 3.36 -5.17 12.67
CA LEU A 118 3.65 -3.72 12.55
C LEU A 118 3.56 -2.97 13.90
N THR A 119 3.64 -3.67 15.03
CA THR A 119 3.56 -3.03 16.36
C THR A 119 4.63 -1.95 16.48
N ASN A 120 4.22 -0.71 16.79
CA ASN A 120 5.09 0.45 16.91
C ASN A 120 5.88 0.83 15.63
N ALA A 121 5.51 0.32 14.46
CA ALA A 121 6.12 0.75 13.20
C ALA A 121 5.70 2.19 12.86
N ASN A 122 6.64 3.01 12.37
CA ASN A 122 6.34 4.36 11.89
C ASN A 122 5.99 4.31 10.39
N LEU A 123 4.72 4.55 10.07
CA LEU A 123 4.17 4.50 8.70
C LEU A 123 3.87 5.89 8.12
N ASN A 124 4.35 6.97 8.76
CA ASN A 124 4.00 8.32 8.36
C ASN A 124 4.36 8.59 6.89
N GLY A 125 3.37 8.97 6.08
CA GLY A 125 3.56 9.25 4.65
C GLY A 125 3.84 8.02 3.78
N ALA A 126 3.71 6.79 4.30
CA ALA A 126 3.85 5.58 3.50
C ALA A 126 2.64 5.42 2.56
N ASN A 127 2.88 4.94 1.33
CA ASN A 127 1.84 4.80 0.32
C ASN A 127 1.38 3.34 0.16
N PHE A 128 0.15 3.03 0.54
CA PHE A 128 -0.42 1.68 0.50
C PHE A 128 -1.32 1.39 -0.72
N GLN A 129 -1.36 2.28 -1.72
CA GLN A 129 -2.29 2.12 -2.84
C GLN A 129 -2.08 0.78 -3.56
N GLY A 130 -3.14 -0.04 -3.63
CA GLY A 130 -3.10 -1.37 -4.26
C GLY A 130 -2.48 -2.46 -3.39
N ALA A 131 -2.02 -2.15 -2.16
CA ALA A 131 -1.55 -3.16 -1.23
C ALA A 131 -2.69 -4.07 -0.76
N VAL A 132 -2.42 -5.37 -0.64
CA VAL A 132 -3.40 -6.38 -0.25
C VAL A 132 -3.06 -6.90 1.15
N GLY A 133 -4.08 -7.15 1.97
CA GLY A 133 -3.90 -7.66 3.34
C GLY A 133 -3.44 -6.61 4.34
N ILE A 134 -3.79 -5.34 4.11
CA ILE A 134 -3.51 -4.23 5.02
C ILE A 134 -4.18 -4.53 6.39
N PRO A 135 -3.45 -4.49 7.51
CA PRO A 135 -4.07 -4.62 8.83
C PRO A 135 -5.02 -3.46 9.14
N LEU A 136 -6.15 -3.73 9.78
CA LEU A 136 -7.18 -2.72 10.09
C LEU A 136 -6.67 -1.56 10.94
N GLN A 137 -5.64 -1.79 11.75
CA GLN A 137 -5.12 -0.80 12.70
C GLN A 137 -4.23 0.28 12.07
N ILE A 138 -3.87 0.17 10.78
CA ILE A 138 -2.93 1.12 10.15
C ILE A 138 -3.57 2.13 9.20
N ALA A 139 -4.89 2.07 8.99
CA ALA A 139 -5.62 3.03 8.16
C ALA A 139 -7.04 3.27 8.68
N LYS A 140 -7.60 4.43 8.35
CA LYS A 140 -8.96 4.83 8.69
C LYS A 140 -9.99 4.20 7.73
N PRO A 141 -11.26 4.06 8.15
CA PRO A 141 -12.32 3.58 7.25
C PRO A 141 -12.41 4.36 5.94
N GLU A 142 -12.23 5.68 5.99
CA GLU A 142 -12.30 6.57 4.82
C GLU A 142 -11.14 6.33 3.84
N GLU A 143 -9.95 5.98 4.34
CA GLU A 143 -8.79 5.64 3.50
C GLU A 143 -9.01 4.30 2.79
N PHE A 144 -9.51 3.30 3.52
CA PHE A 144 -9.95 2.03 2.93
C PHE A 144 -11.02 2.25 1.86
N TYR A 145 -12.03 3.06 2.13
CA TYR A 145 -13.05 3.40 1.15
C TYR A 145 -12.45 4.04 -0.11
N ALA A 146 -11.55 5.01 0.05
CA ALA A 146 -10.87 5.67 -1.07
C ALA A 146 -10.04 4.69 -1.91
N TRP A 147 -9.29 3.78 -1.28
CA TRP A 147 -8.56 2.72 -1.99
C TRP A 147 -9.50 1.74 -2.70
N GLY A 148 -10.65 1.42 -2.09
CA GLY A 148 -11.71 0.62 -2.69
C GLY A 148 -12.23 1.23 -3.98
N VAL A 149 -12.56 2.53 -3.97
CA VAL A 149 -13.00 3.28 -5.14
C VAL A 149 -11.91 3.29 -6.22
N ALA A 150 -10.68 3.62 -5.85
CA ALA A 150 -9.56 3.66 -6.79
C ALA A 150 -9.24 2.29 -7.41
N ALA A 151 -9.45 1.20 -6.67
CA ALA A 151 -9.30 -0.16 -7.18
C ALA A 151 -10.45 -0.54 -8.13
N ALA A 152 -11.69 -0.24 -7.76
CA ALA A 152 -12.87 -0.54 -8.57
C ALA A 152 -12.86 0.21 -9.91
N ASP A 153 -12.46 1.48 -9.91
CA ASP A 153 -12.30 2.29 -11.12
C ASP A 153 -11.31 1.68 -12.12
N LYS A 154 -10.25 1.05 -11.61
CA LYS A 154 -9.27 0.30 -12.41
C LYS A 154 -9.73 -1.11 -12.82
N GLY A 155 -10.95 -1.51 -12.46
CA GLY A 155 -11.48 -2.86 -12.68
C GLY A 155 -10.90 -3.92 -11.75
N ASN A 156 -10.15 -3.54 -10.70
CA ASN A 156 -9.59 -4.45 -9.71
C ASN A 156 -10.64 -4.79 -8.64
N LEU A 157 -11.66 -5.55 -9.02
CA LEU A 157 -12.86 -5.77 -8.22
C LEU A 157 -12.60 -6.50 -6.89
N LYS A 158 -11.76 -7.54 -6.90
CA LYS A 158 -11.44 -8.29 -5.66
C LYS A 158 -10.74 -7.39 -4.61
N PRO A 159 -9.62 -6.71 -4.94
CA PRO A 159 -9.05 -5.72 -4.02
C PRO A 159 -10.04 -4.63 -3.58
N ALA A 160 -10.91 -4.16 -4.48
CA ALA A 160 -11.91 -3.16 -4.12
C ALA A 160 -12.89 -3.69 -3.05
N ILE A 161 -13.42 -4.90 -3.24
CA ILE A 161 -14.32 -5.56 -2.28
C ILE A 161 -13.62 -5.75 -0.92
N ASP A 162 -12.34 -6.14 -0.92
CA ASP A 162 -11.56 -6.30 0.30
C ASP A 162 -11.38 -4.96 1.03
N TYR A 163 -11.08 -3.88 0.31
CA TYR A 163 -10.97 -2.55 0.89
C TYR A 163 -12.29 -2.05 1.47
N PHE A 164 -13.40 -2.18 0.74
CA PHE A 164 -14.70 -1.80 1.28
C PHE A 164 -15.08 -2.64 2.51
N SER A 165 -14.72 -3.92 2.53
CA SER A 165 -14.95 -4.78 3.69
C SER A 165 -14.14 -4.34 4.91
N GLN A 166 -12.90 -3.89 4.72
CA GLN A 166 -12.07 -3.31 5.79
C GLN A 166 -12.65 -1.99 6.30
N ALA A 167 -13.14 -1.12 5.40
CA ALA A 167 -13.85 0.10 5.80
C ALA A 167 -15.08 -0.22 6.66
N LEU A 168 -15.88 -1.21 6.25
CA LEU A 168 -17.08 -1.64 6.97
C LEU A 168 -16.79 -2.33 8.30
N ALA A 169 -15.65 -3.03 8.42
CA ALA A 169 -15.21 -3.60 9.69
C ALA A 169 -14.90 -2.52 10.73
N LEU A 170 -14.36 -1.37 10.29
CA LEU A 170 -14.06 -0.23 11.17
C LEU A 170 -15.25 0.71 11.37
N LYS A 171 -16.15 0.80 10.38
CA LYS A 171 -17.32 1.70 10.39
C LYS A 171 -18.56 0.97 9.86
N PRO A 172 -19.26 0.22 10.73
CA PRO A 172 -20.39 -0.62 10.32
C PRO A 172 -21.63 0.13 9.80
N ASP A 173 -21.71 1.45 10.02
CA ASP A 173 -22.78 2.34 9.54
C ASP A 173 -22.41 3.07 8.23
N TYR A 174 -21.32 2.67 7.56
CA TYR A 174 -20.84 3.31 6.35
C TYR A 174 -21.67 2.93 5.11
N ALA A 175 -22.84 3.54 4.96
CA ALA A 175 -23.80 3.30 3.87
C ALA A 175 -23.16 3.31 2.46
N GLY A 176 -22.30 4.31 2.19
CA GLY A 176 -21.58 4.42 0.92
C GLY A 176 -20.62 3.25 0.65
N ALA A 177 -19.99 2.70 1.68
CA ALA A 177 -19.10 1.54 1.55
C ALA A 177 -19.88 0.26 1.26
N TYR A 178 -21.03 0.03 1.91
CA TYR A 178 -21.94 -1.06 1.54
C TYR A 178 -22.34 -0.95 0.07
N LEU A 179 -22.84 0.21 -0.34
CA LEU A 179 -23.32 0.38 -1.70
C LEU A 179 -22.22 0.17 -2.74
N SER A 180 -21.03 0.74 -2.51
CA SER A 180 -19.87 0.58 -3.38
C SER A 180 -19.37 -0.88 -3.43
N ARG A 181 -19.37 -1.58 -2.30
CA ARG A 181 -19.05 -3.02 -2.25
C ARG A 181 -20.09 -3.85 -2.99
N GLY A 182 -21.36 -3.50 -2.90
CA GLY A 182 -22.43 -4.17 -3.63
C GLY A 182 -22.27 -4.04 -5.14
N VAL A 183 -21.89 -2.85 -5.62
CA VAL A 183 -21.62 -2.60 -7.05
C VAL A 183 -20.40 -3.39 -7.52
N ALA A 184 -19.30 -3.36 -6.76
CA ALA A 184 -18.11 -4.13 -7.07
C ALA A 184 -18.41 -5.64 -7.08
N SER A 185 -19.22 -6.13 -6.14
CA SER A 185 -19.69 -7.52 -6.07
C SER A 185 -20.53 -7.89 -7.30
N TYR A 186 -21.44 -7.02 -7.72
CA TYR A 186 -22.25 -7.22 -8.93
C TYR A 186 -21.39 -7.33 -10.19
N GLN A 187 -20.42 -6.42 -10.35
CA GLN A 187 -19.46 -6.47 -11.45
C GLN A 187 -18.58 -7.73 -11.40
N ASN A 188 -18.33 -8.26 -10.20
CA ASN A 188 -17.63 -9.52 -9.95
C ASN A 188 -18.55 -10.76 -10.04
N LEU A 189 -19.77 -10.61 -10.58
CA LEU A 189 -20.78 -11.65 -10.80
C LEU A 189 -21.34 -12.26 -9.50
N ASP A 190 -21.18 -11.59 -8.37
CA ASP A 190 -21.73 -11.98 -7.08
C ASP A 190 -23.03 -11.19 -6.79
N ARG A 191 -24.10 -11.59 -7.48
CA ARG A 191 -25.40 -10.93 -7.40
C ARG A 191 -26.04 -11.05 -6.01
N LYS A 192 -25.73 -12.11 -5.27
CA LYS A 192 -26.27 -12.34 -3.94
C LYS A 192 -25.72 -11.31 -2.95
N ASN A 193 -24.39 -11.22 -2.84
CA ASN A 193 -23.76 -10.25 -1.95
C ASN A 193 -24.06 -8.81 -2.38
N ALA A 194 -24.14 -8.55 -3.69
CA ALA A 194 -24.57 -7.26 -4.21
C ALA A 194 -25.94 -6.83 -3.68
N LEU A 195 -26.91 -7.74 -3.65
CA LEU A 195 -28.26 -7.45 -3.18
C LEU A 195 -28.30 -7.21 -1.67
N GLU A 196 -27.59 -8.03 -0.90
CA GLU A 196 -27.49 -7.87 0.57
C GLU A 196 -26.88 -6.51 0.94
N ASP A 197 -25.78 -6.14 0.30
CA ASP A 197 -25.11 -4.85 0.49
C ASP A 197 -25.98 -3.66 0.07
N ALA A 198 -26.68 -3.77 -1.07
CA ALA A 198 -27.57 -2.71 -1.54
C ALA A 198 -28.76 -2.48 -0.59
N GLN A 199 -29.33 -3.56 -0.03
CA GLN A 199 -30.40 -3.47 0.97
C GLN A 199 -29.91 -2.82 2.27
N MET A 200 -28.73 -3.20 2.74
CA MET A 200 -28.13 -2.59 3.92
C MET A 200 -27.84 -1.09 3.69
N ALA A 201 -27.30 -0.74 2.52
CA ALA A 201 -27.06 0.65 2.16
C ALA A 201 -28.35 1.48 2.14
N ALA A 202 -29.43 0.97 1.53
CA ALA A 202 -30.72 1.67 1.49
C ALA A 202 -31.23 1.97 2.90
N LYS A 203 -31.21 0.96 3.79
CA LYS A 203 -31.60 1.12 5.20
C LYS A 203 -30.77 2.20 5.90
N LEU A 204 -29.44 2.14 5.77
CA LEU A 204 -28.55 3.12 6.42
C LEU A 204 -28.74 4.53 5.86
N PHE A 205 -28.96 4.68 4.54
CA PHE A 205 -29.25 5.99 3.96
C PHE A 205 -30.58 6.58 4.44
N GLU A 206 -31.62 5.75 4.68
CA GLU A 206 -32.87 6.19 5.31
C GLU A 206 -32.62 6.71 6.74
N GLU A 207 -31.89 5.95 7.55
CA GLU A 207 -31.49 6.35 8.92
C GLU A 207 -30.68 7.65 8.92
N GLN A 208 -29.82 7.84 7.92
CA GLN A 208 -28.99 9.03 7.72
C GLN A 208 -29.75 10.20 7.06
N LYS A 209 -31.03 10.04 6.72
CA LYS A 209 -31.85 11.02 6.00
C LYS A 209 -31.24 11.46 4.66
N ASN A 210 -30.50 10.56 4.00
CA ASN A 210 -29.87 10.80 2.71
C ASN A 210 -30.79 10.33 1.57
N ALA A 211 -31.70 11.20 1.14
CA ALA A 211 -32.70 10.87 0.11
C ALA A 211 -32.08 10.43 -1.23
N GLU A 212 -30.96 11.03 -1.64
CA GLU A 212 -30.26 10.67 -2.88
C GLU A 212 -29.61 9.28 -2.78
N GLY A 213 -29.00 8.97 -1.64
CA GLY A 213 -28.45 7.64 -1.35
C GLY A 213 -29.54 6.56 -1.36
N VAL A 214 -30.70 6.83 -0.74
CA VAL A 214 -31.86 5.91 -0.77
C VAL A 214 -32.31 5.66 -2.20
N LYS A 215 -32.50 6.72 -2.99
CA LYS A 215 -32.90 6.61 -4.40
C LYS A 215 -31.90 5.76 -5.20
N THR A 216 -30.61 6.00 -5.01
CA THR A 216 -29.53 5.27 -5.70
C THR A 216 -29.54 3.79 -5.31
N ALA A 217 -29.62 3.47 -4.02
CA ALA A 217 -29.64 2.09 -3.54
C ALA A 217 -30.90 1.33 -4.02
N LEU A 218 -32.07 1.96 -4.00
CA LEU A 218 -33.31 1.35 -4.49
C LEU A 218 -33.29 1.10 -6.01
N ALA A 219 -32.74 2.03 -6.80
CA ALA A 219 -32.55 1.82 -8.23
C ALA A 219 -31.65 0.62 -8.51
N PHE A 220 -30.59 0.46 -7.72
CA PHE A 220 -29.69 -0.69 -7.84
C PHE A 220 -30.36 -2.01 -7.44
N ILE A 221 -31.15 -2.03 -6.35
CA ILE A 221 -31.92 -3.20 -5.93
C ILE A 221 -32.89 -3.64 -7.04
N LEU A 222 -33.53 -2.68 -7.71
CA LEU A 222 -34.43 -2.98 -8.83
C LEU A 222 -33.67 -3.68 -9.97
N GLU A 223 -32.52 -3.14 -10.37
CA GLU A 223 -31.63 -3.73 -11.37
C GLU A 223 -31.14 -5.14 -10.98
N LEU A 224 -30.90 -5.39 -9.69
CA LEU A 224 -30.51 -6.71 -9.20
C LEU A 224 -31.67 -7.73 -9.18
N LYS A 225 -32.92 -7.29 -9.24
CA LYS A 225 -34.10 -8.18 -9.23
C LYS A 225 -34.68 -8.45 -10.61
N THR A 226 -34.37 -7.62 -11.62
CA THR A 226 -34.84 -7.82 -12.98
C THR A 226 -34.26 -9.12 -13.58
N PRO A 227 -35.10 -10.05 -14.08
CA PRO A 227 -34.64 -11.25 -14.75
C PRO A 227 -33.86 -10.91 -16.03
N TYR A 228 -32.86 -11.72 -16.38
CA TYR A 228 -32.10 -11.57 -17.63
C TYR A 228 -32.99 -11.99 -18.80
N GLY A 229 -33.75 -11.04 -19.35
CA GLY A 229 -34.77 -11.30 -20.36
C GLY A 229 -34.97 -10.11 -21.27
N GLU A 230 -33.91 -9.67 -21.95
CA GLU A 230 -33.87 -9.04 -23.27
C GLU A 230 -32.44 -8.52 -23.52
N LYS A 231 -32.03 -8.40 -24.79
CA LYS A 231 -30.70 -7.91 -25.16
C LYS A 231 -30.52 -6.47 -24.66
N VAL A 232 -29.86 -6.31 -23.52
CA VAL A 232 -29.38 -5.01 -23.05
C VAL A 232 -28.18 -4.61 -23.91
N THR A 233 -28.43 -3.89 -25.00
CA THR A 233 -27.39 -3.15 -25.73
C THR A 233 -27.40 -1.69 -25.30
N THR A 234 -26.57 -1.35 -24.33
CA THR A 234 -25.90 -0.04 -24.16
C THR A 234 -24.71 -0.27 -23.22
N GLY A 235 -23.60 0.43 -23.40
CA GLY A 235 -22.36 0.24 -22.63
C GLY A 235 -22.64 0.08 -21.14
N LYS A 236 -22.09 -0.99 -20.54
CA LYS A 236 -22.27 -1.28 -19.10
C LYS A 236 -21.92 -0.01 -18.30
N PRO A 237 -22.81 0.48 -17.42
CA PRO A 237 -22.50 1.61 -16.56
C PRO A 237 -21.17 1.36 -15.84
N SER A 238 -20.27 2.34 -15.89
CA SER A 238 -18.99 2.27 -15.20
C SER A 238 -19.20 2.28 -13.69
N PHE A 239 -18.22 1.82 -12.91
CA PHE A 239 -18.28 1.94 -11.46
C PHE A 239 -18.49 3.41 -11.02
N MET A 240 -17.86 4.35 -11.73
CA MET A 240 -17.97 5.79 -11.45
C MET A 240 -19.34 6.37 -11.83
N ASP A 241 -20.04 5.82 -12.82
CA ASP A 241 -21.42 6.24 -13.14
C ASP A 241 -22.34 5.98 -11.94
N PHE A 242 -22.04 4.91 -11.20
CA PHE A 242 -22.80 4.50 -10.04
C PHE A 242 -22.41 5.29 -8.77
N VAL A 243 -21.11 5.41 -8.49
CA VAL A 243 -20.65 6.06 -7.23
C VAL A 243 -20.61 7.59 -7.36
N GLY A 244 -20.48 8.12 -8.57
CA GLY A 244 -20.52 9.56 -8.86
C GLY A 244 -21.87 10.20 -8.54
N SER A 245 -22.98 9.44 -8.57
CA SER A 245 -24.30 9.92 -8.12
C SER A 245 -24.44 10.02 -6.61
N LEU A 246 -23.46 9.53 -5.83
CA LEU A 246 -23.38 9.71 -4.37
C LEU A 246 -22.57 10.97 -4.02
N GLY A 247 -22.48 11.91 -4.96
CA GLY A 247 -21.57 13.06 -4.97
C GLY A 247 -21.57 13.86 -3.67
N SER A 248 -20.62 13.56 -2.78
CA SER A 248 -20.13 14.42 -1.67
C SER A 248 -19.17 13.70 -0.71
N ILE A 249 -19.07 12.36 -0.72
CA ILE A 249 -18.19 11.65 0.23
C ILE A 249 -16.73 11.61 -0.25
N LEU A 250 -16.47 11.45 -1.56
CA LEU A 250 -15.10 11.31 -2.09
C LEU A 250 -14.30 12.63 -2.14
N LEU A 251 -14.96 13.76 -2.39
CA LEU A 251 -14.28 15.05 -2.58
C LEU A 251 -13.72 15.65 -1.29
N GLN A 252 -14.14 15.17 -0.12
CA GLN A 252 -13.64 15.65 1.18
C GLN A 252 -12.34 14.97 1.61
N PHE A 253 -11.91 13.90 0.92
CA PHE A 253 -10.80 13.04 1.37
C PHE A 253 -9.80 12.70 0.27
N LEU A 254 -9.82 13.40 -0.86
CA LEU A 254 -8.71 13.39 -1.82
C LEU A 254 -7.69 14.45 -1.36
N PRO A 255 -6.59 14.09 -0.68
CA PRO A 255 -5.41 14.94 -0.76
C PRO A 255 -4.93 14.84 -2.21
N PHE A 256 -4.88 15.97 -2.92
CA PHE A 256 -4.07 16.04 -4.12
C PHE A 256 -2.61 15.69 -3.81
#